data_AF-A0A845RPD0-F1
#
_entry.id   AF-A0A845RPD0-F1
#
_cell.length_a   1.000
_cell.length_b   1.000
_cell.length_c   1.000
_cell.angle_alpha   90.00
_cell.angle_beta   90.00
_cell.angle_gamma   90.00
#
_symmetry.space_group_name_H-M   'P 1'
#
loop_
_entity.id
_entity.type
_entity.pdbx_description
1 polymer ?
#
loop_
_entity_poly.entity_id
_entity_poly.type
_entity_poly.pdbx_seq_one_letter_code
_entity_poly.pdbx_strand_id
1 'polypeptide(L)'
;MHEKERYPVENICRILDLNRSSYYKWLHRSKSACEYENEDLLHKLGYLYAEFNGIYGYRRLTDELNARYKTNYNYKRIYRLTQLVRLKAVIRRKRPQY
;
A
#
# COMPACT_ATOMS: atom_id res chain seq x y z
N MET A 1 18.70 -13.15 -22.58
CA MET A 1 19.55 -12.10 -21.97
C MET A 1 18.67 -10.89 -21.74
N HIS A 2 18.67 -10.29 -20.54
CA HIS A 2 17.87 -9.09 -20.26
C HIS A 2 18.54 -7.88 -20.94
N GLU A 3 18.10 -7.63 -22.17
CA GLU A 3 18.54 -6.56 -23.04
C GLU A 3 17.50 -5.45 -22.96
N LYS A 4 17.51 -4.69 -21.85
CA LYS A 4 16.67 -3.48 -21.78
C LYS A 4 17.37 -2.20 -21.38
N GLU A 5 18.50 -2.23 -20.69
CA GLU A 5 19.45 -1.11 -20.66
C GLU A 5 20.86 -1.66 -20.45
N ARG A 6 21.86 -0.96 -20.97
CA ARG A 6 23.27 -1.36 -21.22
C ARG A 6 24.12 -1.64 -19.97
N TYR A 7 23.58 -2.23 -18.91
CA TYR A 7 24.28 -2.46 -17.64
C TYR A 7 24.30 -3.94 -17.24
N PRO A 8 25.49 -4.53 -16.98
CA PRO A 8 25.58 -5.87 -16.44
C PRO A 8 24.84 -5.98 -15.11
N VAL A 9 24.00 -7.02 -14.95
CA VAL A 9 23.28 -7.32 -13.69
C VAL A 9 24.25 -7.40 -12.51
N GLU A 10 25.49 -7.86 -12.74
CA GLU A 10 26.56 -7.89 -11.74
C GLU A 10 26.91 -6.50 -11.19
N ASN A 11 26.97 -5.47 -12.06
CA ASN A 11 27.29 -4.11 -11.63
C ASN A 11 26.16 -3.54 -10.77
N ILE A 12 24.90 -3.79 -11.16
CA ILE A 12 23.72 -3.37 -10.40
C ILE A 12 23.69 -4.07 -9.03
N CYS A 13 23.92 -5.38 -9.00
CA CYS A 13 24.00 -6.17 -7.78
C CYS A 13 25.13 -5.68 -6.85
N ARG A 14 26.30 -5.32 -7.40
CA ARG A 14 27.42 -4.75 -6.62
C ARG A 14 27.08 -3.38 -6.02
N ILE A 15 26.43 -2.51 -6.78
CA ILE A 15 26.01 -1.18 -6.29
C ILE A 15 24.97 -1.31 -5.16
N LEU A 16 24.05 -2.26 -5.29
CA LEU A 16 22.98 -2.50 -4.32
C LEU A 16 23.38 -3.43 -3.15
N ASP A 17 24.62 -3.91 -3.12
CA ASP A 17 25.11 -4.93 -2.17
C ASP A 17 24.21 -6.17 -2.07
N LEU A 18 23.78 -6.66 -3.24
CA LEU A 18 22.90 -7.83 -3.38
C LEU A 18 23.63 -8.97 -4.09
N ASN A 19 23.33 -10.21 -3.68
CA ASN A 19 23.78 -11.37 -4.43
C ASN A 19 22.99 -11.54 -5.75
N ARG A 20 23.64 -12.08 -6.78
CA ARG A 20 23.03 -12.30 -8.10
C ARG A 20 21.83 -13.26 -8.04
N SER A 21 21.87 -14.26 -7.15
CA SER A 21 20.74 -15.17 -6.95
C SER A 21 19.52 -14.47 -6.33
N SER A 22 19.73 -13.50 -5.44
CA SER A 22 18.65 -12.69 -4.85
C SER A 22 17.96 -11.84 -5.92
N TYR A 23 18.71 -11.28 -6.87
CA TYR A 23 18.15 -10.53 -8.00
C TYR A 23 17.19 -11.39 -8.83
N TYR A 24 17.63 -12.56 -9.29
CA TYR A 24 16.79 -13.43 -10.10
C TYR A 24 15.63 -14.03 -9.29
N LYS A 25 15.82 -14.31 -8.00
CA LYS A 25 14.73 -14.72 -7.10
C LYS A 25 13.65 -13.65 -7.00
N TRP A 26 14.03 -12.38 -6.89
CA TRP A 26 13.09 -11.26 -6.88
C TRP A 26 12.42 -11.08 -8.24
N LEU A 27 13.19 -11.17 -9.33
CA LEU A 27 12.70 -11.02 -10.70
C LEU A 27 11.61 -12.04 -11.07
N HIS A 28 11.76 -13.29 -10.61
CA HIS A 28 10.81 -14.37 -10.88
C HIS A 28 9.79 -14.59 -9.77
N ARG A 29 9.76 -13.72 -8.74
CA ARG A 29 8.79 -13.84 -7.65
C ARG A 29 7.39 -13.47 -8.16
N SER A 30 6.48 -14.42 -8.10
CA SER A 30 5.05 -14.14 -8.23
C SER A 30 4.51 -13.55 -6.94
N LYS A 31 3.52 -12.65 -7.04
CA LYS A 31 2.84 -12.11 -5.87
C LYS A 31 2.14 -13.22 -5.08
N SER A 32 2.20 -13.13 -3.76
CA SER A 32 1.49 -14.05 -2.88
C SER A 32 -0.01 -13.71 -2.82
N ALA A 33 -0.86 -14.68 -2.47
CA ALA A 33 -2.30 -14.44 -2.24
C ALA A 33 -2.56 -13.28 -1.25
N CYS A 34 -1.74 -13.17 -0.21
CA CYS A 34 -1.84 -12.07 0.76
C CYS A 34 -1.46 -10.70 0.16
N GLU A 35 -0.51 -10.67 -0.79
CA GLU A 35 -0.16 -9.43 -1.50
C GLU A 35 -1.30 -9.00 -2.42
N TYR A 36 -1.90 -9.92 -3.16
CA TYR A 36 -3.09 -9.63 -3.97
C TYR A 36 -4.26 -9.13 -3.11
N GLU A 37 -4.52 -9.76 -1.98
CA GLU A 37 -5.58 -9.30 -1.06
C GLU A 37 -5.27 -7.90 -0.51
N ASN A 38 -4.02 -7.61 -0.15
CA ASN A 38 -3.64 -6.28 0.31
C ASN A 38 -3.78 -5.21 -0.78
N GLU A 39 -3.47 -5.54 -2.04
CA GLU A 39 -3.66 -4.64 -3.18
C GLU A 39 -5.13 -4.34 -3.42
N ASP A 40 -5.99 -5.37 -3.46
CA ASP A 40 -7.44 -5.20 -3.57
C ASP A 40 -8.01 -4.37 -2.41
N LEU A 41 -7.53 -4.65 -1.19
CA LEU A 41 -7.97 -3.93 0.00
C LEU A 41 -7.53 -2.45 -0.04
N LEU A 42 -6.33 -2.15 -0.53
CA LEU A 42 -5.87 -0.78 -0.76
C LEU A 42 -6.72 -0.06 -1.82
N HIS A 43 -7.10 -0.73 -2.90
CA HIS A 43 -8.01 -0.17 -3.90
C HIS A 43 -9.37 0.20 -3.30
N LYS A 44 -9.98 -0.72 -2.53
CA LYS A 44 -11.25 -0.47 -1.82
C LYS A 44 -11.15 0.69 -0.83
N LEU A 45 -10.07 0.74 -0.05
CA LEU A 45 -9.82 1.83 0.88
C LEU A 45 -9.63 3.17 0.17
N GLY A 46 -8.95 3.19 -0.98
CA GLY A 46 -8.77 4.39 -1.79
C GLY A 46 -10.10 4.94 -2.31
N TYR A 47 -10.98 4.05 -2.79
CA TYR A 47 -12.32 4.42 -3.24
C TYR A 47 -13.15 5.03 -2.10
N LEU A 48 -13.22 4.35 -0.95
CA LEU A 48 -13.93 4.86 0.23
C LEU A 48 -13.35 6.19 0.71
N TYR A 49 -12.02 6.31 0.74
CA TYR A 49 -11.37 7.55 1.14
C TYR A 49 -11.75 8.72 0.23
N ALA A 50 -11.78 8.51 -1.09
CA ALA A 50 -12.20 9.52 -2.05
C ALA A 50 -13.69 9.86 -1.93
N GLU A 51 -14.56 8.86 -1.76
CA GLU A 51 -16.01 9.01 -1.55
C GLU A 51 -16.32 9.92 -0.36
N PHE A 52 -15.57 9.77 0.73
CA PHE A 52 -15.70 10.61 1.93
C PHE A 52 -14.78 11.84 1.93
N ASN A 53 -14.25 12.27 0.76
CA ASN A 53 -13.37 13.45 0.61
C ASN A 53 -12.20 13.49 1.60
N GLY A 54 -11.65 12.33 1.93
CA GLY A 54 -10.55 12.17 2.87
C GLY A 54 -10.87 12.50 4.33
N ILE A 55 -12.15 12.69 4.69
CA ILE A 55 -12.58 12.99 6.06
C ILE A 55 -12.30 11.79 6.99
N TYR A 56 -12.43 10.58 6.46
CA TYR A 56 -12.31 9.36 7.25
C TYR A 56 -10.84 8.97 7.44
N GLY A 57 -10.47 8.76 8.71
CA GLY A 57 -9.23 8.08 9.08
C GLY A 57 -9.39 6.57 9.07
N TYR A 58 -8.29 5.85 9.31
CA TYR A 58 -8.25 4.39 9.22
C TYR A 58 -9.32 3.66 10.04
N ARG A 59 -9.72 4.18 11.23
CA ARG A 59 -10.78 3.56 12.05
C ARG A 59 -12.12 3.58 11.34
N ARG A 60 -12.60 4.77 10.94
CA ARG A 60 -13.87 4.92 10.22
C ARG A 60 -13.86 4.22 8.87
N LEU A 61 -12.72 4.24 8.16
CA LEU A 61 -12.55 3.45 6.95
C LEU A 61 -12.68 1.95 7.21
N THR A 62 -12.16 1.45 8.34
CA THR A 62 -12.30 0.03 8.71
C THR A 62 -13.76 -0.33 8.93
N ASP A 63 -14.48 0.50 9.70
CA ASP A 63 -15.89 0.26 10.02
C ASP A 63 -16.74 0.26 8.74
N GLU A 64 -16.55 1.25 7.87
CA GLU A 64 -17.26 1.37 6.59
C GLU A 64 -16.93 0.21 5.64
N LEU A 65 -15.66 -0.17 5.55
CA LEU A 65 -15.21 -1.28 4.72
C LEU A 65 -15.83 -2.61 5.21
N ASN A 66 -15.84 -2.85 6.51
CA ASN A 66 -16.45 -4.04 7.09
C ASN A 66 -17.97 -4.07 6.92
N ALA A 67 -18.64 -2.93 7.09
CA ALA A 67 -20.09 -2.80 6.90
C ALA A 67 -20.48 -3.07 5.44
N ARG A 68 -19.79 -2.45 4.48
CA ARG A 68 -20.13 -2.49 3.05
C ARG A 68 -19.83 -3.85 2.43
N TYR A 69 -18.68 -4.42 2.72
CA TYR A 69 -18.24 -5.69 2.13
C TYR A 69 -18.59 -6.91 2.99
N LYS A 70 -19.30 -6.71 4.10
CA LYS A 70 -19.64 -7.76 5.08
C LYS A 70 -18.42 -8.55 5.55
N THR A 71 -17.32 -7.84 5.80
CA THR A 71 -16.05 -8.41 6.26
C THR A 71 -15.79 -8.08 7.72
N ASN A 72 -14.76 -8.69 8.31
CA ASN A 72 -14.31 -8.40 9.68
C ASN A 72 -12.79 -8.20 9.73
N TYR A 73 -12.30 -7.23 8.98
CA TYR A 73 -10.88 -6.86 9.01
C TYR A 73 -10.52 -6.13 10.30
N ASN A 74 -9.40 -6.53 10.88
CA ASN A 74 -8.84 -5.86 12.05
C ASN A 74 -8.32 -4.45 11.69
N TYR A 75 -8.71 -3.45 12.46
CA TYR A 75 -8.28 -2.05 12.28
C TYR A 75 -6.75 -1.88 12.24
N LYS A 76 -5.97 -2.75 12.90
CA LYS A 76 -4.50 -2.72 12.86
C LYS A 76 -3.95 -3.09 11.47
N ARG A 77 -4.64 -3.95 10.71
CA ARG A 77 -4.28 -4.27 9.32
C ARG A 77 -4.50 -3.05 8.43
N ILE A 78 -5.69 -2.45 8.53
CA ILE A 78 -6.05 -1.24 7.79
C ILE A 78 -5.12 -0.08 8.14
N TYR A 79 -4.77 0.09 9.43
CA TYR A 79 -3.80 1.08 9.87
C TYR A 79 -2.45 0.90 9.16
N ARG A 80 -1.87 -0.31 9.15
CA ARG A 80 -0.58 -0.56 8.48
C ARG A 80 -0.64 -0.24 6.98
N LEU A 81 -1.71 -0.67 6.30
CA LEU A 81 -1.88 -0.44 4.87
C LEU A 81 -2.05 1.04 4.54
N THR A 82 -2.93 1.74 5.25
CA THR A 82 -3.15 3.19 5.07
C THR A 82 -1.89 4.01 5.39
N GLN A 83 -1.07 3.62 6.37
CA GLN A 83 0.22 4.27 6.62
C GLN A 83 1.21 4.09 5.47
N LEU A 84 1.28 2.90 4.86
CA LEU A 84 2.16 2.61 3.74
C LEU A 84 1.88 3.53 2.55
N VAL A 85 0.61 3.77 2.25
CA VAL A 85 0.17 4.68 1.17
C VAL A 85 -0.06 6.13 1.63
N ARG A 86 0.28 6.45 2.88
CA ARG A 86 0.12 7.77 3.51
C ARG A 86 -1.31 8.34 3.46
N LEU A 87 -2.33 7.48 3.42
CA LEU A 87 -3.74 7.88 3.55
C LEU A 87 -4.02 8.26 5.00
N LYS A 88 -4.29 9.55 5.23
CA LYS A 88 -4.58 10.12 6.55
C LYS A 88 -5.85 10.94 6.51
N ALA A 89 -6.58 11.00 7.63
CA ALA A 89 -7.75 11.85 7.75
C ALA A 89 -7.37 13.32 7.51
N VAL A 90 -8.16 14.03 6.71
CA VAL A 90 -8.05 15.47 6.52
C VAL A 90 -8.60 16.15 7.77
N ILE A 91 -7.71 16.66 8.61
CA ILE A 91 -8.08 17.40 9.82
C ILE A 91 -8.26 18.87 9.46
N ARG A 92 -9.49 19.37 9.57
CA ARG A 92 -9.79 20.80 9.39
C ARG A 92 -9.26 21.58 10.59
N ARG A 93 -8.52 22.66 10.35
CA ARG A 93 -8.12 23.60 11.41
C ARG A 93 -9.35 24.33 11.96
N LYS A 94 -9.41 24.53 13.28
CA LYS A 94 -10.43 25.37 13.91
C LYS A 94 -10.31 26.80 13.34
N ARG A 95 -11.43 27.44 12.99
CA ARG A 95 -11.42 28.83 12.52
C ARG A 95 -10.99 29.75 13.68
N PRO A 96 -10.08 30.71 13.44
CA PRO A 96 -9.72 31.71 14.45
C PRO A 96 -10.94 32.58 14.76
N GLN A 97 -11.08 32.98 16.02
CA GLN A 97 -12.13 33.87 16.48
C GLN A 97 -11.55 35.30 16.45
N TYR A 98 -12.07 36.13 15.55
CA TYR A 98 -11.79 37.57 15.49
C TYR A 98 -12.88 38.32 16.24
#